data_AF-A0A0F9LQQ6-F1
#
_entry.id   AF-A0A0F9LQQ6-F1
#
_cell.length_a   1.000
_cell.length_b   1.000
_cell.length_c   1.000
_cell.angle_alpha   90.00
_cell.angle_beta   90.00
_cell.angle_gamma   90.00
#
_symmetry.space_group_name_H-M   'P 1'
#
loop_
_entity.id
_entity.type
_entity.pdbx_description
1 polymer ?
#
loop_
_entity_poly.entity_id
_entity_poly.type
_entity_poly.pdbx_seq_one_letter_code
_entity_poly.pdbx_strand_id
1 'polypeptide(L)'
;MVELQEGKSASANTSGRKCSVKEDRFAREFVIDLEKRNAAIRAGYAKKAATAQATRLLGRPWVQERIAELQAALAGRMDLTADGVVKQLMKDHKLAQDAGHHSAAVRATELLGKRLGLWIDRVRTEAELQSDDELA
;
A
#
# COMPACT_ATOMS: atom_id res chain seq x y z
N MET A 1 -35.74 1.60 -15.77
CA MET A 1 -34.89 2.76 -16.10
C MET A 1 -34.48 3.37 -14.77
N VAL A 2 -33.38 2.88 -14.18
CA VAL A 2 -32.92 3.26 -12.84
C VAL A 2 -31.71 4.16 -13.02
N GLU A 3 -31.87 5.42 -12.62
CA GLU A 3 -30.80 6.41 -12.62
C GLU A 3 -29.73 6.03 -11.58
N LEU A 4 -28.53 5.72 -12.07
CA LEU A 4 -27.33 5.60 -11.25
C LEU A 4 -26.93 7.02 -10.82
N GLN A 5 -27.16 7.34 -9.55
CA GLN A 5 -26.62 8.55 -8.95
C GLN A 5 -25.10 8.47 -8.95
N GLU A 6 -24.46 9.32 -9.74
CA GLU A 6 -23.01 9.50 -9.73
C GLU A 6 -22.56 9.93 -8.33
N GLY A 7 -21.65 9.14 -7.76
CA GLY A 7 -21.00 9.43 -6.50
C GLY A 7 -20.34 10.80 -6.56
N LYS A 8 -20.79 11.68 -5.67
CA LYS A 8 -20.28 13.03 -5.46
C LYS A 8 -18.78 12.97 -5.11
N SER A 9 -17.93 13.10 -6.12
CA SER A 9 -16.48 13.24 -5.97
C SER A 9 -16.20 14.47 -5.11
N ALA A 10 -15.68 14.23 -3.91
CA ALA A 10 -15.32 15.26 -2.95
C ALA A 10 -14.13 16.06 -3.48
N SER A 11 -14.42 17.24 -4.04
CA SER A 11 -13.59 18.44 -4.14
C SER A 11 -12.06 18.20 -4.14
N ALA A 12 -11.53 17.86 -5.32
CA ALA A 12 -10.12 18.02 -5.62
C ALA A 12 -9.80 19.53 -5.74
N ASN A 13 -9.46 20.16 -4.63
CA ASN A 13 -8.84 21.47 -4.61
C ASN A 13 -7.38 21.36 -4.17
N THR A 14 -6.56 20.65 -4.96
CA THR A 14 -5.11 20.61 -4.79
C THR A 14 -4.49 21.86 -5.40
N SER A 15 -4.63 22.97 -4.69
CA SER A 15 -3.71 24.10 -4.88
C SER A 15 -2.31 23.57 -4.59
N GLY A 16 -1.46 23.52 -5.63
CA GLY A 16 -0.10 22.93 -5.65
C GLY A 16 0.89 23.61 -4.70
N ARG A 17 0.61 23.55 -3.40
CA ARG A 17 1.44 24.11 -2.35
C ARG A 17 2.54 23.12 -2.02
N LYS A 18 3.78 23.46 -2.38
CA LYS A 18 4.96 22.65 -2.04
C LYS A 18 5.25 22.71 -0.54
N CYS A 19 5.74 21.61 0.04
CA CYS A 19 6.21 21.57 1.43
C CYS A 19 7.25 22.68 1.69
N SER A 20 7.08 23.41 2.79
CA SER A 20 8.13 24.26 3.36
C SER A 20 9.29 23.41 3.90
N VAL A 21 10.44 24.05 4.16
CA VAL A 21 11.66 23.36 4.67
C VAL A 21 11.39 22.56 5.94
N LYS A 22 10.58 23.08 6.88
CA LYS A 22 10.24 22.37 8.12
C LYS A 22 9.27 21.21 7.90
N GLU A 23 8.36 21.34 6.94
CA GLU A 23 7.42 20.28 6.56
C GLU A 23 8.13 19.14 5.83
N ASP A 24 9.04 19.45 4.91
CA ASP A 24 9.88 18.43 4.25
C ASP A 24 10.75 17.71 5.27
N ARG A 25 11.37 18.43 6.21
CA ARG A 25 12.12 17.81 7.30
C ARG A 25 11.25 16.90 8.16
N PHE A 26 10.03 17.34 8.52
CA PHE A 26 9.09 16.48 9.24
C PHE A 26 8.76 15.21 8.46
N ALA A 27 8.46 15.32 7.15
CA ALA A 27 8.15 14.16 6.32
C ALA A 27 9.33 13.17 6.28
N ARG A 28 10.57 13.65 6.11
CA ARG A 28 11.79 12.83 6.14
C ARG A 28 12.01 12.12 7.46
N GLU A 29 11.81 12.83 8.57
CA GLU A 29 11.99 12.26 9.91
C GLU A 29 10.89 11.26 10.25
N PHE A 30 9.68 11.48 9.75
CA PHE A 30 8.53 10.62 10.00
C PHE A 30 8.64 9.27 9.28
N VAL A 31 9.14 9.24 8.04
CA VAL A 31 9.28 7.97 7.30
C VAL A 31 10.37 7.03 7.83
N ILE A 32 11.18 7.48 8.80
CA ILE A 32 12.22 6.65 9.42
C ILE A 32 11.62 5.67 10.43
N ASP A 33 10.78 6.16 11.34
CA ASP A 33 10.28 5.40 12.50
C ASP A 33 8.75 5.46 12.66
N LEU A 34 8.06 6.23 11.81
CA LEU A 34 6.62 6.53 11.90
C LEU A 34 6.20 7.15 13.25
N GLU A 35 7.16 7.74 13.98
CA GLU A 35 6.91 8.34 15.29
C GLU A 35 6.61 9.83 15.15
N LYS A 36 5.32 10.17 15.27
CA LYS A 36 4.76 11.51 15.02
C LYS A 36 5.43 12.60 15.86
N ARG A 37 5.51 12.39 17.17
CA ARG A 37 5.97 13.43 18.12
C ARG A 37 7.46 13.67 17.94
N ASN A 38 8.25 12.60 17.84
CA ASN A 38 9.70 12.72 17.72
C ASN A 38 10.09 13.27 16.34
N ALA A 39 9.41 12.87 15.27
CA ALA A 39 9.61 13.46 13.95
C ALA A 39 9.40 14.98 13.95
N ALA A 40 8.36 15.48 14.63
CA ALA A 40 8.16 16.91 14.78
C ALA A 40 9.27 17.59 15.60
N ILE A 41 9.77 16.96 16.66
CA ILE A 41 10.91 17.50 17.44
C ILE A 41 12.18 17.57 16.57
N ARG A 42 12.50 16.48 15.86
CA ARG A 42 13.65 16.41 14.93
C ARG A 42 13.52 17.40 13.77
N ALA A 43 12.30 17.71 13.36
CA ALA A 43 11.99 18.75 12.37
C ALA A 43 12.12 20.19 12.89
N GLY A 44 12.39 20.38 14.18
CA GLY A 44 12.59 21.70 14.80
C GLY A 44 11.31 22.35 15.30
N TYR A 45 10.27 21.58 15.62
CA TYR A 45 9.10 22.05 16.35
C TYR A 45 9.32 21.97 17.87
N ALA A 46 8.74 22.91 18.62
CA ALA A 46 8.87 22.94 20.07
C ALA A 46 8.31 21.68 20.74
N LYS A 47 9.06 21.08 21.67
CA LYS A 47 8.70 19.83 22.35
C LYS A 47 7.32 19.84 23.00
N LYS A 48 6.90 20.99 23.55
CA LYS A 48 5.58 21.18 24.16
C LYS A 48 4.42 21.12 23.15
N ALA A 49 4.66 21.53 21.91
CA ALA A 49 3.65 21.57 20.84
C ALA A 49 3.82 20.45 19.80
N ALA A 50 4.87 19.65 19.88
CA ALA A 50 5.27 18.68 18.85
C ALA A 50 4.13 17.71 18.46
N THR A 51 3.39 17.18 19.42
CA THR A 51 2.25 16.26 19.15
C THR A 51 1.16 16.95 18.34
N ALA A 52 0.70 18.13 18.78
CA ALA A 52 -0.34 18.88 18.09
C ALA A 52 0.11 19.33 16.69
N GLN A 53 1.38 19.74 16.56
CA GLN A 53 1.98 20.08 15.27
C GLN A 53 2.03 18.87 14.33
N ALA A 54 2.47 17.71 14.81
CA ALA A 54 2.54 16.49 14.01
C ALA A 54 1.17 16.09 13.47
N THR A 55 0.12 16.11 14.31
CA THR A 55 -1.25 15.83 13.85
C THR A 55 -1.71 16.79 12.76
N ARG A 56 -1.43 18.09 12.93
CA ARG A 56 -1.75 19.11 11.92
C ARG A 56 -0.96 18.92 10.62
N LEU A 57 0.31 18.52 10.71
CA LEU A 57 1.17 18.27 9.55
C LEU A 57 0.69 17.04 8.77
N LEU A 58 0.30 15.97 9.45
CA LEU A 58 -0.26 14.79 8.82
C LEU A 58 -1.63 15.05 8.16
N GLY A 59 -2.38 16.06 8.61
CA GLY A 59 -3.63 16.46 7.95
C GLY A 59 -3.44 17.29 6.67
N ARG A 60 -2.21 17.69 6.31
CA ARG A 60 -1.95 18.53 5.13
C ARG A 60 -1.72 17.66 3.89
N PRO A 61 -2.47 17.88 2.78
CA PRO A 61 -2.33 17.08 1.56
C PRO A 61 -0.90 17.04 1.00
N TRP A 62 -0.23 18.19 0.91
CA TRP A 62 1.14 18.27 0.38
C TRP A 62 2.20 17.59 1.26
N VAL A 63 1.94 17.45 2.56
CA VAL A 63 2.81 16.68 3.46
C VAL A 63 2.57 15.18 3.27
N GLN A 64 1.31 14.78 3.10
CA GLN A 64 0.95 13.39 2.77
C GLN A 64 1.55 12.95 1.44
N GLU A 65 1.44 13.77 0.40
CA GLU A 65 2.08 13.54 -0.90
C GLU A 65 3.60 13.36 -0.73
N ARG A 66 4.25 14.24 0.05
CA ARG A 66 5.69 14.13 0.31
C ARG A 66 6.07 12.86 1.07
N ILE A 67 5.27 12.44 2.04
CA ILE A 67 5.46 11.17 2.76
C ILE A 67 5.34 9.99 1.78
N ALA A 68 4.33 10.00 0.91
CA ALA A 68 4.13 8.96 -0.09
C ALA A 68 5.31 8.87 -1.08
N GLU A 69 5.82 10.00 -1.57
CA GLU A 69 7.03 10.05 -2.40
C GLU A 69 8.23 9.41 -1.70
N LEU A 70 8.46 9.75 -0.43
CA LEU A 70 9.58 9.24 0.35
C LEU A 70 9.44 7.73 0.62
N GLN A 71 8.23 7.26 0.91
CA GLN A 71 7.93 5.83 1.10
C GLN A 71 8.12 5.04 -0.21
N ALA A 72 7.66 5.57 -1.34
CA ALA A 72 7.87 4.97 -2.65
C ALA A 72 9.37 4.89 -3.00
N ALA A 73 10.13 5.96 -2.72
CA ALA A 73 11.58 5.97 -2.92
C ALA A 73 12.31 4.98 -2.00
N LEU A 74 11.84 4.78 -0.76
CA LEU A 74 12.38 3.77 0.15
C LEU A 74 12.06 2.35 -0.36
N ALA A 75 10.81 2.10 -0.74
CA ALA A 75 10.38 0.81 -1.29
C ALA A 75 11.15 0.46 -2.57
N GLY A 76 11.38 1.44 -3.45
CA GLY A 76 12.21 1.29 -4.65
C GLY A 76 13.65 0.90 -4.32
N ARG A 77 14.28 1.57 -3.34
CA ARG A 77 15.67 1.25 -2.93
C ARG A 77 15.81 -0.13 -2.29
N MET A 78 14.79 -0.59 -1.57
CA MET A 78 14.80 -1.89 -0.88
C MET A 78 14.29 -3.04 -1.76
N ASP A 79 13.96 -2.78 -3.02
CA ASP A 79 13.29 -3.72 -3.93
C ASP A 79 12.01 -4.35 -3.34
N LEU A 80 11.37 -3.63 -2.40
CA LEU A 80 10.06 -3.97 -1.84
C LEU A 80 8.92 -3.53 -2.77
N THR A 81 9.26 -3.24 -4.02
CA THR A 81 8.28 -2.98 -5.06
C THR A 81 7.57 -4.27 -5.43
N ALA A 82 6.40 -4.12 -6.04
CA ALA A 82 5.67 -5.20 -6.67
C ALA A 82 6.55 -6.14 -7.50
N ASP A 83 7.33 -5.56 -8.41
CA ASP A 83 8.17 -6.27 -9.34
C ASP A 83 9.39 -6.88 -8.64
N GLY A 84 9.94 -6.18 -7.64
CA GLY A 84 11.02 -6.68 -6.79
C GLY A 84 10.62 -7.93 -6.01
N VAL A 85 9.43 -7.91 -5.39
CA VAL A 85 8.87 -9.08 -4.69
C VAL A 85 8.64 -10.25 -5.65
N VAL A 86 8.14 -9.99 -6.87
CA VAL A 86 7.99 -11.03 -7.91
C VAL A 86 9.34 -11.62 -8.31
N LYS A 87 10.35 -10.78 -8.56
CA LYS A 87 11.71 -11.23 -8.88
C LYS A 87 12.31 -12.05 -7.74
N GLN A 88 12.08 -11.65 -6.50
CA GLN A 88 12.58 -12.39 -5.33
C GLN A 88 11.87 -13.74 -5.19
N LEU A 89 10.54 -13.79 -5.34
CA LEU A 89 9.78 -15.05 -5.33
C LEU A 89 10.24 -16.02 -6.44
N MET A 90 10.58 -15.53 -7.63
CA MET A 90 11.14 -16.36 -8.70
C MET A 90 12.52 -16.94 -8.34
N LYS A 91 13.39 -16.14 -7.69
CA LYS A 91 14.68 -16.62 -7.18
C LYS A 91 14.50 -17.68 -6.10
N ASP A 92 13.62 -17.40 -5.13
CA ASP A 92 13.34 -18.30 -4.01
C ASP A 92 12.74 -19.63 -4.51
N HIS A 93 11.86 -19.57 -5.51
CA HIS A 93 11.33 -20.75 -6.20
C HIS A 93 12.46 -21.63 -6.75
N LYS A 94 13.39 -21.04 -7.51
CA LYS A 94 14.52 -21.76 -8.10
C LYS A 94 15.43 -22.36 -7.02
N LEU A 95 15.82 -21.58 -6.01
CA LEU A 95 16.66 -22.07 -4.91
C LEU A 95 15.97 -23.22 -4.15
N ALA A 96 14.67 -23.10 -3.91
CA ALA A 96 13.90 -24.15 -3.24
C ALA A 96 13.83 -25.44 -4.08
N GLN A 97 13.73 -25.35 -5.41
CA GLN A 97 13.81 -26.52 -6.29
C GLN A 97 15.19 -27.17 -6.25
N ASP A 98 16.26 -26.38 -6.39
CA ASP A 98 17.64 -26.86 -6.38
C ASP A 98 18.00 -27.54 -5.04
N ALA A 99 17.41 -27.08 -3.93
CA ALA A 99 17.57 -27.67 -2.60
C ALA A 99 16.61 -28.84 -2.29
N GLY A 100 15.73 -29.23 -3.22
CA GLY A 100 14.73 -30.29 -3.00
C GLY A 100 13.55 -29.89 -2.11
N HIS A 101 13.43 -28.61 -1.74
CA HIS A 101 12.32 -28.06 -0.97
C HIS A 101 11.11 -27.72 -1.87
N HIS A 102 10.54 -28.74 -2.51
CA HIS A 102 9.47 -28.56 -3.49
C HIS A 102 8.21 -27.88 -2.94
N SER A 103 7.88 -28.07 -1.66
CA SER A 103 6.74 -27.39 -1.02
C SER A 103 6.91 -25.87 -0.97
N ALA A 104 8.12 -25.39 -0.66
CA ALA A 104 8.44 -23.96 -0.68
C ALA A 104 8.41 -23.40 -2.11
N ALA A 105 8.90 -24.18 -3.10
CA ALA A 105 8.82 -23.80 -4.51
C ALA A 105 7.38 -23.67 -4.99
N VAL A 106 6.50 -24.64 -4.66
CA VAL A 106 5.06 -24.57 -4.99
C VAL A 106 4.40 -23.37 -4.35
N ARG A 107 4.75 -23.07 -3.09
CA ARG A 107 4.21 -21.89 -2.40
C ARG A 107 4.61 -20.59 -3.10
N ALA A 108 5.86 -20.48 -3.56
CA ALA A 108 6.29 -19.32 -4.33
C ALA A 108 5.48 -19.17 -5.63
N THR A 109 5.25 -20.27 -6.36
CA THR A 109 4.42 -20.27 -7.58
C THR A 109 2.97 -19.86 -7.31
N GLU A 110 2.37 -20.33 -6.22
CA GLU A 110 1.02 -19.94 -5.81
C GLU A 110 0.93 -18.43 -5.51
N LEU A 111 1.91 -17.87 -4.79
CA LEU A 111 1.93 -16.45 -4.44
C LEU A 111 2.10 -15.56 -5.67
N LEU A 112 2.99 -15.94 -6.61
CA LEU A 112 3.12 -15.29 -7.91
C LEU A 112 1.79 -15.32 -8.67
N GLY A 113 1.14 -16.46 -8.60
CA GLY A 113 -0.15 -16.71 -9.17
C GLY A 113 -1.28 -15.81 -8.71
N LYS A 114 -1.47 -15.74 -7.39
CA LYS A 114 -2.44 -14.85 -6.74
C LYS A 114 -2.17 -13.40 -7.10
N ARG A 115 -0.90 -13.00 -7.18
CA ARG A 115 -0.52 -11.64 -7.56
C ARG A 115 -0.91 -11.28 -8.98
N LEU A 116 -0.85 -12.23 -9.90
CA LEU A 116 -1.24 -12.07 -11.31
C LEU A 116 -2.75 -12.25 -11.55
N GLY A 117 -3.53 -12.56 -10.51
CA GLY A 117 -4.97 -12.81 -10.64
C GLY A 117 -5.30 -14.10 -11.40
N LEU A 118 -4.37 -15.04 -11.50
CA LEU A 118 -4.57 -16.30 -12.24
C LEU A 118 -5.45 -17.31 -11.48
N TRP A 119 -5.62 -17.12 -10.16
CA TRP A 119 -6.47 -17.96 -9.31
C TRP A 119 -7.81 -17.27 -9.14
N ILE A 120 -8.81 -17.76 -9.87
CA ILE A 120 -10.19 -17.28 -9.75
C ILE A 120 -10.92 -18.23 -8.80
N ASP A 121 -11.14 -17.80 -7.56
CA ASP A 121 -12.02 -18.51 -6.63
C ASP A 121 -13.47 -18.20 -6.98
N ARG A 122 -14.12 -19.11 -7.71
CA ARG A 122 -15.56 -19.02 -7.96
C ARG A 122 -16.32 -19.58 -6.77
N VAL A 123 -16.91 -18.69 -5.98
CA VAL A 123 -17.92 -19.07 -4.98
C VAL A 123 -19.25 -19.23 -5.72
N ARG A 124 -19.75 -20.47 -5.83
CA ARG A 124 -21.13 -20.71 -6.24
C ARG A 124 -22.05 -20.32 -5.09
N THR A 125 -22.99 -19.42 -5.36
CA THR A 125 -24.04 -19.07 -4.40
C THR A 125 -25.27 -19.95 -4.59
N GLU A 126 -25.97 -20.26 -3.49
CA GLU A 126 -27.13 -21.19 -3.45
C GLU A 126 -28.26 -20.86 -4.44
N ALA A 127 -28.34 -19.62 -4.94
CA ALA A 127 -29.29 -19.22 -5.98
C ALA A 127 -29.13 -19.98 -7.32
N GLU A 128 -27.95 -20.57 -7.59
CA GLU A 128 -27.70 -21.37 -8.79
C GLU A 128 -28.09 -22.86 -8.63
N LEU A 129 -28.37 -23.32 -7.40
CA LEU A 129 -28.75 -24.72 -7.14
C LEU A 129 -30.24 -24.98 -7.40
N GLN A 130 -31.07 -23.94 -7.32
CA GLN A 130 -32.53 -24.07 -7.47
C GLN A 130 -33.00 -24.13 -8.93
N SER A 131 -32.17 -23.73 -9.90
CA SER A 131 -32.55 -23.79 -11.33
C SER A 131 -32.35 -25.16 -11.97
N ASP A 132 -31.47 -26.00 -11.41
CA ASP A 132 -31.13 -27.31 -11.98
C ASP A 132 -32.03 -28.43 -11.44
N ASP A 133 -32.59 -28.27 -10.24
CA ASP A 133 -33.49 -29.25 -9.61
C ASP A 133 -34.96 -29.15 -10.07
N GLU A 134 -35.37 -28.10 -10.80
CA GLU A 134 -36.74 -27.96 -11.35
C GLU A 134 -36.90 -28.55 -12.78
N LEU A 135 -35.86 -29.18 -13.34
CA LEU A 135 -35.86 -29.74 -14.70
C LEU A 135 -35.61 -31.27 -14.78
N ALA A 136 -35.71 -31.99 -13.66
CA ALA A 136 -35.66 -33.46 -13.61
C ALA A 136 -37.02 -34.05 -13.19
#